data_AF-A0A948RQX6-F1
#
_entry.id   AF-A0A948RQX6-F1
#
_cell.length_a   1.000
_cell.length_b   1.000
_cell.length_c   1.000
_cell.angle_alpha   90.00
_cell.angle_beta   90.00
_cell.angle_gamma   90.00
#
_symmetry.space_group_name_H-M   'P 1'
#
loop_
_entity.id
_entity.type
_entity.pdbx_description
1 polymer ?
#
loop_
_entity_poly.entity_id
_entity_poly.type
_entity_poly.pdbx_seq_one_letter_code
_entity_poly.pdbx_strand_id
1 'polypeptide(L)' 'MHTTNPDLVALKTAARQQASRVEVEAKAASQWAALSRNRGFDEVAAGFEALSAALDDAASHAEAAASACFEAQQADDD' A
#
# COMPACT_ATOMS: atom_id res chain seq x y z
N MET A 1 -5.97 17.87 29.13
CA MET A 1 -6.58 17.91 27.78
C MET A 1 -5.48 17.49 26.83
N HIS A 2 -5.43 16.18 26.52
CA HIS A 2 -4.40 15.62 25.63
C HIS A 2 -4.73 16.11 24.22
N THR A 3 -3.92 17.03 23.70
CA THR A 3 -4.00 17.46 22.31
C THR A 3 -3.22 16.47 21.49
N THR A 4 -3.91 15.39 21.09
CA THR A 4 -3.45 14.50 20.04
C THR A 4 -2.89 15.34 18.89
N ASN A 5 -1.63 15.13 18.53
CA ASN A 5 -0.98 15.93 17.50
C ASN A 5 -1.76 15.78 16.17
N PRO A 6 -2.46 16.84 15.70
CA PRO A 6 -3.37 16.74 14.58
C PRO A 6 -2.66 16.36 13.27
N ASP A 7 -1.35 16.65 13.17
CA ASP A 7 -0.53 16.29 12.03
C ASP A 7 -0.34 14.77 11.90
N LEU A 8 -0.21 14.05 13.04
CA LEU A 8 -0.08 12.59 13.04
C LEU A 8 -1.35 11.89 12.53
N VAL A 9 -2.53 12.47 12.80
CA VAL A 9 -3.81 11.94 12.29
C VAL A 9 -3.88 12.07 10.77
N ALA A 10 -3.48 13.22 10.22
CA ALA A 10 -3.45 13.46 8.79
C ALA A 10 -2.45 12.53 8.07
N LEU A 11 -1.24 12.39 8.63
CA LEU A 11 -0.19 11.50 8.10
C LEU A 11 -0.61 10.03 8.14
N LYS A 12 -1.16 9.55 9.27
CA LYS A 12 -1.70 8.18 9.39
C LYS A 12 -2.80 7.93 8.36
N THR A 13 -3.70 8.89 8.17
CA THR A 13 -4.79 8.78 7.20
C THR A 13 -4.25 8.72 5.77
N ALA A 14 -3.29 9.57 5.42
CA ALA A 14 -2.66 9.57 4.11
C ALA A 14 -1.94 8.23 3.84
N ALA A 15 -1.18 7.71 4.80
CA ALA A 15 -0.49 6.43 4.68
C ALA A 15 -1.47 5.25 4.46
N ARG A 16 -2.58 5.20 5.21
CA ARG A 16 -3.63 4.18 5.02
C ARG A 16 -4.31 4.28 3.66
N GLN A 17 -4.64 5.49 3.21
CA GLN A 17 -5.24 5.70 1.90
C GLN A 17 -4.29 5.29 0.78
N GLN A 18 -3.00 5.58 0.94
CA GLN A 18 -1.97 5.17 -0.02
C GLN A 18 -1.83 3.65 -0.06
N ALA A 19 -1.73 2.97 1.08
CA ALA A 19 -1.69 1.51 1.15
C ALA A 19 -2.87 0.90 0.39
N SER A 20 -4.09 1.36 0.68
CA SER A 20 -5.30 0.87 0.03
C SER A 20 -5.30 1.09 -1.49
N ARG A 21 -4.82 2.24 -1.98
CA ARG A 21 -4.70 2.51 -3.43
C ARG A 21 -3.69 1.57 -4.08
N VAL A 22 -2.54 1.38 -3.44
CA VAL A 22 -1.46 0.52 -3.97
C VAL A 22 -1.91 -0.93 -4.01
N GLU A 23 -2.63 -1.44 -3.00
CA GLU A 23 -3.22 -2.78 -3.02
C GLU A 23 -4.20 -2.99 -4.18
N VAL A 24 -5.01 -1.98 -4.51
CA VAL A 24 -5.94 -2.05 -5.64
C VAL A 24 -5.16 -2.16 -6.96
N GLU A 25 -4.11 -1.37 -7.12
CA GLU A 25 -3.24 -1.43 -8.31
C GLU A 25 -2.47 -2.76 -8.39
N ALA A 26 -2.00 -3.32 -7.26
CA ALA A 26 -1.37 -4.63 -7.22
C ALA A 26 -2.33 -5.72 -7.72
N LYS A 27 -3.58 -5.71 -7.23
CA LYS A 27 -4.63 -6.63 -7.70
C LYS A 27 -4.92 -6.45 -9.19
N ALA A 28 -4.97 -5.21 -9.67
CA ALA A 28 -5.14 -4.94 -11.10
C ALA A 28 -3.98 -5.49 -11.93
N ALA A 29 -2.73 -5.27 -11.52
CA ALA A 29 -1.54 -5.81 -12.17
C ALA A 29 -1.58 -7.35 -12.23
N SER A 30 -1.95 -8.01 -11.13
CA SER A 30 -2.14 -9.47 -11.08
C SER A 30 -3.20 -9.96 -12.09
N GLN A 31 -4.33 -9.25 -12.21
CA GLN A 31 -5.37 -9.57 -13.19
C GLN A 31 -4.87 -9.39 -14.63
N TRP A 32 -4.10 -8.34 -14.91
CA TRP A 32 -3.50 -8.09 -16.23
C TRP A 32 -2.43 -9.12 -16.58
N ALA A 33 -1.66 -9.61 -15.61
CA ALA A 33 -0.74 -10.72 -15.79
C ALA A 33 -1.49 -11.98 -16.26
N ALA A 34 -2.55 -12.36 -15.54
CA ALA A 34 -3.38 -13.51 -15.88
C ALA A 34 -4.00 -13.37 -17.28
N LEU A 35 -4.54 -12.19 -17.61
CA LEU A 35 -5.11 -11.94 -18.94
C LEU A 35 -4.06 -12.04 -20.05
N SER A 36 -2.87 -11.49 -19.83
CA SER A 36 -1.76 -11.52 -20.80
C SER A 36 -1.31 -12.95 -21.07
N ARG A 37 -1.15 -13.76 -20.02
CA ARG A 37 -0.81 -15.20 -20.12
C ARG A 37 -1.89 -15.97 -20.88
N ASN A 38 -3.16 -15.75 -20.57
CA ASN A 38 -4.28 -16.39 -21.27
C ASN A 38 -4.35 -16.05 -22.76
N ARG A 39 -3.73 -14.93 -23.18
CA ARG A 39 -3.62 -14.50 -24.57
C ARG A 39 -2.32 -14.94 -25.24
N GLY A 40 -1.45 -15.67 -24.56
CA GLY A 40 -0.17 -16.15 -25.07
C GLY A 40 0.96 -15.12 -25.05
N PHE A 41 0.82 -14.03 -24.29
CA PHE A 41 1.85 -13.00 -24.14
C PHE A 41 2.58 -13.17 -22.80
N ASP A 42 3.43 -14.20 -22.70
CA ASP A 42 4.08 -14.58 -21.45
C ASP A 42 5.08 -13.54 -20.92
N GLU A 43 5.82 -12.86 -21.80
CA GLU A 43 6.74 -11.78 -21.41
C GLU A 43 6.01 -10.59 -20.78
N VAL A 44 4.85 -10.23 -21.35
CA VAL A 44 3.99 -9.17 -20.81
C VAL A 44 3.39 -9.60 -19.47
N ALA A 45 2.97 -10.86 -19.36
CA ALA A 45 2.47 -11.42 -18.10
C ALA A 45 3.53 -11.35 -16.99
N ALA A 46 4.77 -11.75 -17.28
CA ALA A 46 5.88 -11.69 -16.33
C ALA A 46 6.18 -10.25 -15.86
N GLY A 47 6.08 -9.27 -16.77
CA GLY A 47 6.21 -7.85 -16.43
C GLY A 47 5.14 -7.38 -15.43
N PHE A 48 3.87 -7.78 -15.64
CA PHE A 48 2.79 -7.47 -14.71
C PHE A 48 2.88 -8.23 -13.38
N GLU A 49 3.41 -9.45 -13.36
CA GLU A 49 3.68 -10.19 -12.12
C GLU A 49 4.75 -9.49 -11.27
N ALA A 50 5.84 -9.06 -11.91
CA ALA A 50 6.87 -8.28 -11.23
C ALA A 50 6.32 -6.95 -10.69
N LEU A 51 5.47 -6.26 -11.46
CA LEU A 51 4.80 -5.04 -11.02
C LEU A 51 3.87 -5.30 -9.83
N SER A 52 3.05 -6.36 -9.88
CA SER A 52 2.17 -6.74 -8.77
C SER A 52 2.97 -6.97 -7.48
N ALA A 53 4.08 -7.72 -7.56
CA ALA A 53 4.93 -7.98 -6.40
C ALA A 53 5.57 -6.70 -5.82
N ALA A 54 6.02 -5.78 -6.69
CA ALA A 54 6.57 -4.50 -6.26
C ALA A 54 5.51 -3.60 -5.61
N LEU A 55 4.27 -3.64 -6.09
CA LEU A 55 3.16 -2.91 -5.49
C LEU A 55 2.73 -3.52 -4.16
N ASP A 56 2.67 -4.84 -4.03
CA ASP A 56 2.39 -5.51 -2.75
C ASP A 56 3.46 -5.14 -1.69
N ASP A 57 4.74 -5.13 -2.06
CA ASP A 57 5.82 -4.66 -1.18
C ASP A 57 5.65 -3.18 -0.78
N ALA A 58 5.35 -2.31 -1.75
CA ALA A 58 5.10 -0.89 -1.49
C ALA A 58 3.86 -0.64 -0.60
N ALA A 59 2.82 -1.46 -0.73
CA ALA A 59 1.64 -1.39 0.15
C ALA A 59 2.04 -1.69 1.59
N SER A 60 2.85 -2.73 1.82
CA SER A 60 3.34 -3.10 3.14
C SER A 60 4.15 -1.98 3.81
N HIS A 61 4.97 -1.25 3.03
CA HIS A 61 5.70 -0.09 3.53
C HIS A 61 4.76 1.07 3.93
N ALA A 62 3.70 1.31 3.17
CA ALA A 62 2.71 2.33 3.50
C ALA A 62 1.91 1.96 4.76
N GLU A 63 1.58 0.68 4.96
CA GLU A 63 0.95 0.19 6.19
C GLU A 63 1.88 0.34 7.41
N ALA A 64 3.15 -0.01 7.25
CA ALA A 64 4.14 0.16 8.31
C ALA A 64 4.29 1.64 8.73
N ALA A 65 4.28 2.56 7.76
CA ALA A 65 4.29 4.00 8.05
C ALA A 65 3.02 4.45 8.80
N ALA A 66 1.84 3.91 8.45
CA ALA A 66 0.60 4.19 9.18
C ALA A 66 0.64 3.66 10.63
N SER A 67 1.22 2.49 10.84
CA SER A 67 1.41 1.90 12.18
C SER A 67 2.38 2.72 13.03
N ALA A 68 3.50 3.17 12.46
CA ALA A 68 4.44 4.04 13.16
C ALA A 68 3.79 5.37 13.59
N CYS A 69 2.92 5.96 12.75
CA CYS A 69 2.16 7.15 13.11
C CYS A 69 1.18 6.89 14.26
N PHE A 70 0.59 5.69 14.34
CA PHE A 70 -0.32 5.29 15.41
C PHE A 70 0.41 5.09 16.74
N GLU A 71 1.57 4.42 16.73
CA GLU A 71 2.40 4.23 17.91
C GLU A 71 2.90 5.57 18.47
N ALA A 72 3.36 6.48 17.58
CA ALA A 72 3.76 7.83 17.98
C ALA A 72 2.60 8.62 18.59
N GLN A 73 1.39 8.47 18.04
CA GLN A 73 0.19 9.14 18.57
C GLN A 73 -0.16 8.64 19.98
N GLN A 74 -0.04 7.34 20.26
CA GLN A 74 -0.30 6.80 21.60
C GLN A 74 0.74 7.29 22.63
N ALA A 75 2.02 7.33 22.23
CA ALA A 75 3.09 7.81 23.10
C ALA A 75 2.95 9.30 23.46
N ASP A 76 2.34 10.12 22.59
CA ASP A 76 2.03 11.53 22.86
C ASP A 76 0.78 11.69 23.77
N ASP A 77 -0.13 10.71 23.76
CA ASP A 77 -1.39 10.76 24.51
C ASP A 77 -1.26 10.22 25.96
N ASP A 78 -0.24 9.40 26.27
CA ASP A 78 0.10 8.85 27.61
C ASP A 78 0.92 9.82 28.50
#